data_AF-A0A8C6R047-F1
#
_entry.id   AF-A0A8C6R047-F1
#
_cell.length_a   1.000
_cell.length_b   1.000
_cell.length_c   1.000
_cell.angle_alpha   90.00
_cell.angle_beta   90.00
_cell.angle_gamma   90.00
#
_symmetry.space_group_name_H-M   'P 1'
#
loop_
_entity.id
_entity.type
_entity.pdbx_description
1 polymer ?
#
loop_
_entity_poly.entity_id
_entity_poly.type
_entity_poly.pdbx_seq_one_letter_code
_entity_poly.pdbx_strand_id
1 'polypeptide(L)'
;MARNVLYPLYQLGGPQLRVFRTNFFIQLVRPGTAQPEDTVQFRIPMEMTRVDLKNYLEHIYNVPVAAVLTRVQHGSNRKGDHKNLRVKKPDYKVAYAHGQTFTFPELFPEKESSSVEPSSCRSKARAATSTVPVSFPGLACDP
;
A
#
# COMPACT_ATOMS: atom_id res chain seq x y z
N MET A 1 7.79 -9.73 21.71
CA MET A 1 6.36 -9.91 22.10
C MET A 1 5.61 -10.80 21.08
N ALA A 2 4.44 -11.37 21.41
CA ALA A 2 3.37 -11.95 20.58
C ALA A 2 1.99 -11.29 20.85
N ARG A 3 1.10 -11.28 19.84
CA ARG A 3 -0.27 -10.71 19.94
C ARG A 3 -1.24 -11.65 20.67
N ASN A 4 -2.22 -11.08 21.37
CA ASN A 4 -3.32 -11.81 22.04
C ASN A 4 -2.85 -12.94 22.97
N VAL A 5 -1.75 -12.72 23.69
CA VAL A 5 -1.19 -13.64 24.70
C VAL A 5 -0.98 -12.86 25.99
N LEU A 6 -1.28 -13.49 27.12
CA LEU A 6 -1.00 -12.92 28.44
C LEU A 6 0.51 -12.98 28.73
N TYR A 7 1.10 -11.84 29.06
CA TYR A 7 2.51 -11.80 29.47
C TYR A 7 2.66 -12.04 30.96
N PRO A 8 3.71 -12.78 31.39
CA PRO A 8 4.04 -12.87 32.79
C PRO A 8 4.46 -11.50 33.31
N LEU A 9 3.96 -11.15 34.50
CA LEU A 9 4.36 -9.93 35.18
C LEU A 9 5.82 -10.06 35.63
N TYR A 10 6.64 -9.08 35.27
CA TYR A 10 8.04 -9.05 35.67
C TYR A 10 8.18 -8.59 37.14
N GLN A 11 9.01 -9.30 37.92
CA GLN A 11 9.43 -8.92 39.26
C GLN A 11 10.95 -8.62 39.24
N LEU A 12 11.39 -7.70 40.10
CA LEU A 12 12.81 -7.34 40.19
C LEU A 12 13.66 -8.57 40.57
N GLY A 13 14.72 -8.83 39.81
CA GLY A 13 15.56 -10.03 39.99
C GLY A 13 15.01 -11.28 39.29
N GLY A 14 13.86 -11.20 38.64
CA GLY A 14 13.33 -12.25 37.79
C GLY A 14 14.14 -12.44 36.49
N PRO A 15 13.93 -13.55 35.77
CA PRO A 15 14.60 -13.81 34.52
C PRO A 15 14.12 -12.87 33.40
N GLN A 16 14.97 -12.68 32.39
CA GLN A 16 14.62 -11.94 31.18
C GLN A 16 13.47 -12.64 30.42
N LEU A 17 12.47 -11.86 30.01
CA LEU A 17 11.37 -12.33 29.16
C LEU A 17 11.90 -12.79 27.79
N ARG A 18 11.61 -14.05 27.42
CA ARG A 18 11.96 -14.64 26.12
C ARG A 18 10.72 -15.08 25.37
N VAL A 19 10.67 -14.79 24.08
CA VAL A 19 9.57 -15.20 23.19
C VAL A 19 10.17 -16.02 22.06
N PHE A 20 9.94 -17.34 22.09
CA PHE A 20 10.51 -18.26 21.09
C PHE A 20 9.74 -18.25 19.76
N ARG A 21 8.42 -18.19 19.82
CA ARG A 21 7.55 -18.15 18.64
C ARG A 21 6.70 -16.90 18.68
N THR A 22 7.00 -15.96 17.79
CA THR A 22 6.25 -14.70 17.68
C THR A 22 5.05 -14.90 16.76
N ASN A 23 3.91 -14.32 17.14
CA ASN A 23 2.67 -14.32 16.33
C ASN A 23 2.53 -12.99 15.56
N PHE A 24 3.64 -12.39 15.15
CA PHE A 24 3.67 -11.11 14.45
C PHE A 24 3.94 -11.32 12.97
N PHE A 25 3.12 -10.66 12.15
CA PHE A 25 3.26 -10.62 10.71
C PHE A 25 3.43 -9.17 10.29
N ILE A 26 4.51 -8.89 9.58
CA ILE A 26 4.82 -7.56 9.05
C ILE A 26 4.72 -7.59 7.52
N GLN A 27 4.32 -6.48 6.92
CA GLN A 27 4.22 -6.34 5.48
C GLN A 27 5.09 -5.17 5.04
N LEU A 28 5.98 -5.42 4.08
CA LEU A 28 6.75 -4.37 3.42
C LEU A 28 5.86 -3.69 2.37
N VAL A 29 5.79 -2.37 2.40
CA VAL A 29 4.88 -1.58 1.56
C VAL A 29 5.65 -0.56 0.74
N ARG A 30 5.27 -0.40 -0.52
CA ARG A 30 5.82 0.64 -1.39
C ARG A 30 5.50 2.02 -0.81
N PRO A 31 6.49 2.91 -0.65
CA PRO A 31 6.24 4.26 -0.15
C PRO A 31 5.34 5.04 -1.12
N GLY A 32 4.31 5.68 -0.58
CA GLY A 32 3.38 6.49 -1.38
C GLY A 32 3.88 7.92 -1.64
N THR A 33 4.86 8.37 -0.87
CA THR A 33 5.54 9.67 -1.02
C THR A 33 7.03 9.41 -1.18
N ALA A 34 7.76 10.32 -1.82
CA ALA A 34 9.21 10.24 -1.88
C ALA A 34 9.78 10.17 -0.45
N GLN A 35 10.56 9.12 -0.18
CA GLN A 35 11.25 8.90 1.09
C GLN A 35 12.75 8.84 0.82
N PRO A 36 13.60 9.14 1.83
CA PRO A 36 15.03 8.92 1.73
C PRO A 36 15.34 7.45 1.43
N GLU A 37 16.41 7.19 0.70
CA GLU A 37 16.83 5.83 0.31
C GLU A 37 17.09 4.92 1.52
N ASP A 38 17.46 5.51 2.65
CA ASP A 38 17.75 4.79 3.90
C ASP A 38 16.49 4.40 4.69
N THR A 39 15.29 4.78 4.23
CA THR A 39 14.04 4.61 4.96
C THR A 39 13.13 3.58 4.29
N VAL A 40 12.79 2.54 5.06
CA VAL A 40 11.88 1.47 4.62
C VAL A 40 10.56 1.55 5.37
N GLN A 41 9.46 1.43 4.62
CA GLN A 41 8.11 1.47 5.17
C GLN A 41 7.53 0.07 5.38
N PHE A 42 7.05 -0.18 6.61
CA PHE A 42 6.35 -1.41 6.98
C PHE A 42 4.94 -1.12 7.50
N ARG A 43 4.03 -2.07 7.28
CA ARG A 43 2.79 -2.21 8.04
C ARG A 43 2.98 -3.27 9.11
N ILE A 44 2.64 -2.91 10.33
CA ILE A 44 2.80 -3.75 11.52
C ILE A 44 1.49 -3.80 12.31
N PRO A 45 1.28 -4.88 13.10
CA PRO A 45 0.10 -4.99 13.96
C PRO A 45 0.14 -3.95 15.10
N MET A 46 -1.02 -3.70 15.69
CA MET A 46 -1.21 -2.63 16.69
C MET A 46 -0.48 -2.90 18.01
N GLU A 47 -0.26 -4.16 18.35
CA GLU A 47 0.38 -4.61 19.58
C GLU A 47 1.90 -4.47 19.53
N MET A 48 2.49 -4.32 18.34
CA MET A 48 3.93 -4.35 18.15
C MET A 48 4.58 -2.99 18.46
N THR A 49 5.71 -3.02 19.18
CA THR A 49 6.47 -1.83 19.57
C THR A 49 7.66 -1.56 18.66
N ARG A 50 8.29 -0.39 18.81
CA ARG A 50 9.52 0.01 18.09
C ARG A 50 10.68 -0.96 18.37
N VAL A 51 10.84 -1.37 19.63
CA VAL A 51 11.91 -2.29 20.06
C VAL A 51 11.63 -3.71 19.56
N ASP A 52 10.37 -4.17 19.63
CA ASP A 52 10.00 -5.47 19.07
C ASP A 52 10.33 -5.55 17.57
N LEU A 53 10.08 -4.47 16.81
CA LEU A 53 10.39 -4.42 15.38
C LEU A 53 11.88 -4.48 15.10
N LYS A 54 12.68 -3.71 15.84
CA LYS A 54 14.14 -3.76 15.73
C LYS A 54 14.65 -5.20 15.94
N ASN A 55 14.29 -5.81 17.06
CA ASN A 55 14.70 -7.19 17.39
C ASN A 55 14.19 -8.20 16.36
N TYR A 56 12.97 -8.01 15.84
CA TYR A 56 12.38 -8.89 14.84
C TYR A 56 13.16 -8.84 13.51
N LEU A 57 13.53 -7.65 13.04
CA LEU A 57 14.32 -7.49 11.81
C LEU A 57 15.76 -7.95 11.98
N GLU A 58 16.38 -7.65 13.11
CA GLU A 58 17.77 -8.04 13.40
C GLU A 58 17.92 -9.56 13.57
N HIS A 59 17.01 -10.22 14.29
CA HIS A 59 17.18 -11.66 14.58
C HIS A 59 16.60 -12.60 13.54
N ILE A 60 15.53 -12.22 12.82
CA ILE A 60 14.90 -13.10 11.82
C ILE A 60 15.48 -12.84 10.43
N TYR A 61 15.65 -11.57 10.06
CA TYR A 61 16.10 -11.18 8.73
C TYR A 61 17.56 -10.73 8.67
N ASN A 62 18.25 -10.62 9.82
CA ASN A 62 19.64 -10.16 9.91
C ASN A 62 19.87 -8.77 9.32
N VAL A 63 18.86 -7.90 9.39
CA VAL A 63 18.94 -6.53 8.87
C VAL A 63 19.39 -5.59 9.99
N PRO A 64 20.51 -4.85 9.83
CA PRO A 64 20.93 -3.88 10.82
C PRO A 64 20.00 -2.65 10.77
N VAL A 65 19.34 -2.35 11.88
CA VAL A 65 18.40 -1.21 11.96
C VAL A 65 18.92 -0.17 12.95
N ALA A 66 19.16 1.04 12.45
CA ALA A 66 19.63 2.16 13.26
C ALA A 66 18.51 2.71 14.15
N ALA A 67 17.38 3.09 13.55
CA ALA A 67 16.27 3.70 14.25
C ALA A 67 14.92 3.25 13.68
N VAL A 68 13.90 3.18 14.55
CA VAL A 68 12.53 2.81 14.18
C VAL A 68 11.55 3.85 14.69
N LEU A 69 10.76 4.42 13.78
CA LEU A 69 9.68 5.34 14.07
C LEU A 69 8.35 4.71 13.71
N THR A 70 7.34 4.85 14.57
CA THR A 70 6.02 4.24 14.35
C THR A 70 4.92 5.26 14.51
N ARG A 71 3.88 5.17 13.69
CA ARG A 71 2.63 5.92 13.84
C ARG A 71 1.43 5.02 13.62
N VAL A 72 0.31 5.32 14.29
CA VAL A 72 -0.94 4.62 14.08
C VAL A 72 -1.71 5.30 12.94
N GLN A 73 -2.15 4.52 11.96
CA GLN A 73 -2.97 4.99 10.85
C GLN A 73 -4.42 4.62 11.09
N HIS A 74 -5.29 5.63 11.12
CA HIS A 74 -6.73 5.42 11.20
C HIS A 74 -7.30 5.04 9.83
N GLY A 75 -8.09 3.97 9.78
CA GLY A 75 -8.88 3.56 8.65
C GLY A 75 -10.12 4.45 8.47
N SER A 76 -10.59 4.64 7.24
CA SER A 76 -11.82 5.41 7.01
C SER A 76 -13.06 4.70 7.58
N ASN A 77 -13.99 5.47 8.16
CA ASN A 77 -15.30 5.02 8.64
C ASN A 77 -16.46 5.74 7.92
N ARG A 78 -16.21 6.25 6.71
CA ARG A 78 -17.21 7.03 5.95
C ARG A 78 -18.12 6.15 5.10
N LYS A 79 -17.69 4.94 4.75
CA LYS A 79 -18.43 4.06 3.84
C LYS A 79 -19.66 3.49 4.55
N GLY A 80 -20.83 3.67 3.94
CA GLY A 80 -22.08 3.01 4.34
C GLY A 80 -22.39 1.83 3.43
N ASP A 81 -23.01 0.81 4.00
CA ASP A 81 -23.60 -0.31 3.27
C ASP A 81 -24.95 0.06 2.66
N HIS A 82 -25.50 -0.83 1.83
CA HIS A 82 -26.87 -0.73 1.30
C HIS A 82 -27.97 -0.69 2.40
N LYS A 83 -27.62 -1.05 3.65
CA LYS A 83 -28.48 -0.97 4.84
C LYS A 83 -28.22 0.29 5.69
N ASN A 84 -27.48 1.27 5.18
CA ASN A 84 -27.02 2.46 5.93
C ASN A 84 -26.19 2.14 7.19
N LEU A 85 -25.60 0.95 7.28
CA LEU A 85 -24.64 0.60 8.33
C LEU A 85 -23.25 1.09 7.96
N ARG A 86 -22.53 1.67 8.92
CA ARG A 86 -21.16 2.17 8.69
C ARG A 86 -20.15 1.01 8.71
N VAL A 87 -19.33 0.90 7.67
CA VAL A 87 -18.25 -0.08 7.58
C VAL A 87 -16.91 0.60 7.86
N LYS A 88 -16.30 0.19 8.97
CA LYS A 88 -14.99 0.65 9.42
C LYS A 88 -13.89 -0.15 8.73
N LYS A 89 -12.99 0.55 8.03
CA LYS A 89 -11.73 -0.05 7.58
C LYS A 89 -10.82 -0.32 8.79
N PRO A 90 -10.12 -1.46 8.84
CA PRO A 90 -9.25 -1.77 9.97
C PRO A 90 -8.11 -0.76 10.08
N ASP A 91 -7.85 -0.34 11.32
CA ASP A 91 -6.72 0.50 11.64
C ASP A 91 -5.44 -0.35 11.62
N TYR A 92 -4.32 0.25 11.23
CA TYR A 92 -3.03 -0.43 11.19
C TYR A 92 -1.93 0.52 11.62
N LYS A 93 -0.80 -0.03 12.06
CA LYS A 93 0.36 0.76 12.46
C LYS A 93 1.39 0.76 11.34
N VAL A 94 1.93 1.93 11.04
CA VAL A 94 2.98 2.14 10.04
C VAL A 94 4.30 2.34 10.77
N ALA A 95 5.34 1.66 10.32
CA ALA A 95 6.69 1.83 10.81
C ALA A 95 7.62 2.31 9.69
N TYR A 96 8.54 3.19 10.05
CA TYR A 96 9.68 3.63 9.26
C TYR A 96 10.93 3.08 9.95
N ALA A 97 11.66 2.23 9.25
CA ALA A 97 12.94 1.70 9.70
C ALA A 97 14.06 2.38 8.92
N HIS A 98 15.09 2.84 9.63
CA HIS A 98 16.27 3.48 9.07
C HIS A 98 17.48 2.56 9.19
N GLY A 99 18.33 2.45 8.17
CA GLY A 99 19.61 1.74 8.31
C GLY A 99 20.43 1.62 7.03
N GLN A 100 19.87 1.00 6.00
CA GLN A 100 20.55 0.73 4.74
C GLN A 100 19.77 1.31 3.58
N THR A 101 20.48 1.71 2.52
CA THR A 101 19.87 2.08 1.25
C THR A 101 19.08 0.90 0.68
N PHE A 102 17.78 1.11 0.49
CA PHE A 102 16.87 0.10 -0.04
C PHE A 102 15.92 0.72 -1.04
N THR A 103 15.91 0.18 -2.25
CA THR A 103 14.93 0.54 -3.28
C THR A 103 13.89 -0.55 -3.39
N PHE A 104 12.61 -0.16 -3.39
CA PHE A 104 11.53 -1.12 -3.50
C PHE A 104 11.55 -1.76 -4.91
N PRO A 105 11.70 -3.09 -5.03
CA PRO A 105 11.84 -3.73 -6.32
C PRO A 105 10.54 -3.65 -7.14
N GLU A 106 10.68 -3.65 -8.46
CA GLU A 106 9.54 -3.78 -9.36
C GLU A 106 9.11 -5.24 -9.45
N LEU A 107 7.97 -5.57 -8.84
CA LEU A 107 7.47 -6.94 -8.74
C LEU A 107 6.78 -7.43 -10.02
N PHE A 108 6.36 -6.50 -10.88
CA PHE A 108 5.56 -6.77 -12.06
C PHE A 108 6.16 -6.04 -13.28
N PRO A 109 7.24 -6.56 -13.86
CA PRO A 109 7.77 -6.01 -15.10
C PRO A 109 6.71 -6.14 -16.21
N GLU A 110 6.56 -5.10 -17.02
CA GLU A 110 5.74 -5.18 -18.23
C GLU A 110 6.36 -6.23 -19.15
N LYS A 111 5.60 -7.29 -19.48
CA LYS A 111 6.06 -8.30 -20.43
C LYS A 111 6.27 -7.62 -21.79
N GLU A 112 7.44 -7.82 -22.38
CA GLU A 112 7.69 -7.46 -23.77
C GLU A 112 6.64 -8.13 -24.66
N SER A 113 5.72 -7.34 -25.20
CA SER A 113 4.78 -7.77 -26.24
C SER A 113 5.50 -7.76 -27.58
N SER A 114 6.53 -8.61 -27.71
CA SER A 114 7.17 -8.90 -28.98
C SER A 114 6.31 -9.91 -29.78
N SER A 115 5.21 -9.42 -30.33
CA SER A 115 4.61 -9.91 -31.59
C SER A 115 3.57 -8.91 -32.06
N VAL A 116 4.02 -8.02 -32.93
CA VAL A 116 3.16 -7.31 -33.88
C VAL A 116 2.54 -8.38 -34.79
N GLU A 117 1.30 -8.76 -34.52
CA GLU A 117 0.42 -9.37 -35.51
C GLU A 117 -0.73 -8.37 -35.74
N PRO A 118 -0.84 -7.71 -36.90
CA PRO A 118 -1.90 -6.75 -37.17
C PRO A 118 -3.21 -7.51 -37.42
N SER A 119 -3.87 -7.96 -36.35
CA SER A 119 -5.17 -8.61 -36.44
C SER A 119 -6.30 -7.58 -36.39
N SER A 120 -6.67 -7.14 -37.59
CA SER A 120 -8.00 -6.66 -37.99
C SER A 120 -8.63 -5.56 -37.12
N CYS A 121 -8.40 -4.32 -37.54
CA CYS A 121 -9.23 -3.16 -37.23
C CYS A 121 -10.69 -3.44 -37.66
N ARG A 122 -11.57 -3.83 -36.71
CA ARG A 122 -13.01 -3.93 -36.98
C ARG A 122 -13.57 -2.51 -37.01
N SER A 123 -13.57 -1.90 -38.19
CA SER A 123 -14.29 -0.66 -38.44
C SER A 123 -15.77 -0.86 -38.12
N LYS A 124 -16.23 -0.22 -37.04
CA LYS A 124 -17.67 -0.02 -36.83
C LYS A 124 -18.12 0.94 -37.94
N ALA A 125 -18.69 0.38 -39.00
CA ALA A 125 -19.46 1.15 -39.97
C ALA A 125 -20.60 1.86 -39.21
N ARG A 126 -20.47 3.18 -39.09
CA ARG A 126 -21.50 4.07 -38.58
C ARG A 126 -22.55 4.19 -39.70
N ALA A 127 -23.69 3.53 -39.53
CA ALA A 127 -24.85 3.75 -40.38
C ALA A 127 -25.33 5.20 -40.15
N ALA A 128 -24.92 6.11 -41.04
CA ALA A 128 -25.48 7.44 -41.14
C ALA A 128 -26.73 7.35 -42.01
N THR A 129 -27.91 7.36 -41.38
CA THR A 129 -29.16 7.59 -42.10
C THR A 129 -29.15 9.03 -42.59
N SER A 130 -29.18 9.17 -43.90
CA SER A 130 -29.28 10.41 -44.65
C SER A 130 -30.58 11.14 -44.34
N THR A 131 -30.49 12.36 -43.78
CA THR A 131 -31.52 13.38 -43.94
C THR A 131 -30.90 14.52 -44.74
N VAL A 132 -31.49 14.73 -45.92
CA VAL A 132 -31.09 15.66 -46.99
C VAL A 132 -31.31 17.13 -46.53
N PRO A 133 -30.57 18.11 -47.07
CA PRO A 133 -30.33 19.40 -46.42
C PRO A 133 -31.43 20.42 -46.75
N VAL A 134 -31.66 21.35 -45.82
CA VAL A 134 -32.39 22.60 -46.12
C VAL A 134 -31.39 23.75 -46.10
N SER A 135 -31.11 24.24 -47.29
CA SER A 135 -30.40 25.48 -47.59
C SER A 135 -31.16 26.69 -47.06
N PHE A 136 -30.47 27.59 -46.35
CA PHE A 136 -30.83 29.00 -46.32
C PHE A 136 -29.57 29.87 -46.51
N PRO A 137 -29.61 30.87 -47.41
CA PRO A 137 -28.45 31.62 -47.86
C PRO A 137 -27.99 32.67 -46.84
N GLY A 138 -26.73 33.08 -46.99
CA GLY A 138 -25.97 33.84 -46.02
C GLY A 138 -26.35 35.31 -45.87
N LEU A 139 -25.87 35.89 -44.78
CA LEU A 139 -25.49 37.29 -44.71
C LEU A 139 -24.14 37.38 -44.01
N ALA A 140 -23.16 37.88 -44.76
CA ALA A 140 -21.86 38.31 -44.27
C ALA A 140 -22.00 39.68 -43.59
N CYS A 141 -21.14 39.94 -42.61
CA CYS A 141 -20.47 41.23 -42.37
C CYS A 141 -19.37 41.03 -41.30
N ASP A 142 -18.12 41.11 -41.75
CA ASP A 142 -16.88 41.33 -40.98
C ASP A 142 -16.87 42.74 -40.32
N PRO A 143 -15.74 43.21 -39.74
CA PRO A 143 -14.71 42.55 -38.92
C PRO A 143 -14.75 42.96 -37.43
#